data_AF-A0AB73BYR2-F1
#
_entry.id   AF-A0AB73BYR2-F1
#
_cell.length_a   1.000
_cell.length_b   1.000
_cell.length_c   1.000
_cell.angle_alpha   90.00
_cell.angle_beta   90.00
_cell.angle_gamma   90.00
#
_symmetry.space_group_name_H-M   'P 1'
#
loop_
_entity.id
_entity.type
_entity.pdbx_description
1 polymer ?
#
loop_
_entity_poly.entity_id
_entity_poly.type
_entity_poly.pdbx_seq_one_letter_code
_entity_poly.pdbx_strand_id
1 'polypeptide(L)'
;MSSELATLLSGRYIELKMLPLSFKEYYQTKLVYEEIEKKRKPAKTLLQYYNEYIVNSSFPYTLQLNGDLQNIQEYLRGIYNSVLLKDIVARLKISDVMRLESVVKYIFDNIGNVSSISKIGNTMTSVGRKTDNKTIEKYIRGLVESLLIYEVTRYNIKGKEFLSTLAKYYVADLGLRQVMLGNRNIDRGHILENVIYLELLRRKGNVYVGQLDKREIDFVVVNANEIEYYQIALTVLEENTLKRELEAFKNIKDNYPKYLLTLDDVMINTNYDGIKVLNALEWLLGE
;
A
#
# COMPACT_ATOMS: atom_id res chain seq x y z
N MET A 1 -0.84 -12.02 -15.55
CA MET A 1 0.27 -12.84 -16.09
C MET A 1 0.40 -14.21 -15.41
N SER A 2 0.36 -14.33 -14.09
CA SER A 2 0.59 -15.64 -13.42
C SER A 2 -0.42 -16.73 -13.77
N SER A 3 -1.73 -16.45 -13.71
CA SER A 3 -2.75 -17.50 -13.89
C SER A 3 -2.73 -18.17 -15.27
N GLU A 4 -2.43 -17.44 -16.34
CA GLU A 4 -2.34 -18.00 -17.70
C GLU A 4 -1.07 -18.85 -17.89
N LEU A 5 0.07 -18.42 -17.34
CA LEU A 5 1.31 -19.21 -17.31
C LEU A 5 1.18 -20.44 -16.41
N ALA A 6 0.43 -20.33 -15.31
CA ALA A 6 0.09 -21.43 -14.42
C ALA A 6 -0.68 -22.54 -15.12
N THR A 7 -1.64 -22.12 -15.94
CA THR A 7 -2.51 -23.01 -16.73
C THR A 7 -1.66 -23.78 -17.75
N LEU A 8 -0.64 -23.14 -18.33
CA LEU A 8 0.27 -23.78 -19.28
C LEU A 8 1.24 -24.78 -18.61
N LEU A 9 1.64 -24.52 -17.37
CA LEU A 9 2.62 -25.34 -16.64
C LEU A 9 2.00 -26.40 -15.73
N SER A 10 0.67 -26.57 -15.76
CA SER A 10 -0.07 -27.58 -14.96
C SER A 10 0.27 -27.54 -13.46
N GLY A 11 0.60 -26.37 -12.92
CA GLY A 11 1.01 -26.20 -11.52
C GLY A 11 2.45 -26.60 -11.18
N ARG A 12 3.31 -26.94 -12.14
CA ARG A 12 4.73 -27.27 -11.92
C ARG A 12 5.65 -26.05 -12.00
N TYR A 13 5.32 -25.00 -11.26
CA TYR A 13 6.12 -23.79 -11.22
C TYR A 13 6.00 -23.12 -9.86
N ILE A 14 7.01 -22.32 -9.52
CA ILE A 14 6.98 -21.44 -8.35
C ILE A 14 6.75 -20.02 -8.88
N GLU A 15 5.66 -19.40 -8.44
CA GLU A 15 5.43 -17.98 -8.72
C GLU A 15 6.22 -17.13 -7.72
N LEU A 16 7.10 -16.27 -8.23
CA LEU A 16 7.72 -15.21 -7.44
C LEU A 16 7.02 -13.89 -7.75
N LYS A 17 6.22 -13.41 -6.79
CA LYS A 17 5.58 -12.10 -6.89
C LYS A 17 6.58 -11.01 -6.50
N MET A 18 7.01 -10.24 -7.50
CA MET A 18 7.96 -9.15 -7.31
C MET A 18 7.23 -7.84 -7.03
N LEU A 19 7.45 -7.27 -5.84
CA LEU A 19 7.08 -5.90 -5.52
C LEU A 19 8.16 -4.94 -6.05
N PRO A 20 7.84 -3.64 -6.22
CA PRO A 20 8.85 -2.60 -6.37
C PRO A 20 9.85 -2.60 -5.20
N LEU A 21 10.89 -1.77 -5.27
CA LEU A 21 11.89 -1.69 -4.21
C LEU A 21 11.19 -1.41 -2.87
N SER A 22 11.57 -2.15 -1.83
CA SER A 22 11.29 -1.76 -0.45
C SER A 22 11.95 -0.42 -0.14
N PHE A 23 11.49 0.23 0.93
CA PHE A 23 12.14 1.45 1.41
C PHE A 23 13.62 1.19 1.78
N LYS A 24 13.94 0.03 2.34
CA LYS A 24 15.31 -0.41 2.65
C LYS A 24 16.18 -0.51 1.41
N GLU A 25 15.72 -1.23 0.38
CA GLU A 25 16.44 -1.37 -0.89
C GLU A 25 16.63 -0.01 -1.58
N TYR A 26 15.60 0.84 -1.58
CA TYR A 26 15.68 2.20 -2.11
C TYR A 26 16.72 3.03 -1.38
N TYR A 27 16.66 3.06 -0.05
CA TYR A 27 17.57 3.82 0.82
C TYR A 27 19.02 3.37 0.61
N GLN A 28 19.29 2.06 0.68
CA GLN A 28 20.63 1.52 0.48
C GLN A 28 21.18 1.85 -0.91
N THR A 29 20.34 1.74 -1.95
CA THR A 29 20.76 2.05 -3.32
C THR A 29 21.06 3.54 -3.48
N LYS A 30 20.25 4.42 -2.87
CA LYS A 30 20.50 5.87 -2.89
C LYS A 30 21.83 6.24 -2.23
N LEU A 31 22.18 5.62 -1.11
CA LEU A 31 23.48 5.85 -0.46
C LEU A 31 24.65 5.53 -1.40
N VAL A 32 24.58 4.40 -2.11
CA VAL A 32 25.61 4.00 -3.08
C VAL A 32 25.75 5.03 -4.21
N TYR A 33 24.65 5.50 -4.80
CA TYR A 33 24.71 6.51 -5.86
C TYR A 33 25.28 7.85 -5.38
N GLU A 34 24.87 8.31 -4.20
CA GLU A 34 25.34 9.59 -3.64
C GLU A 34 26.83 9.55 -3.30
N GLU A 35 27.35 8.39 -2.87
CA GLU A 35 28.78 8.15 -2.68
C GLU A 35 29.56 8.23 -4.00
N ILE A 36 29.07 7.56 -5.06
CA ILE A 36 29.69 7.56 -6.40
C ILE A 36 29.75 8.98 -6.98
N GLU A 37 28.68 9.76 -6.84
CA GLU A 37 28.60 11.13 -7.36
C GLU A 37 29.48 12.13 -6.58
N LYS A 38 30.11 11.72 -5.47
CA LYS A 38 30.95 12.56 -4.60
C LYS A 38 30.29 13.90 -4.23
N LYS A 39 28.95 13.92 -4.13
CA LYS A 39 28.19 15.14 -3.87
C LYS A 39 28.49 15.57 -2.43
N ARG A 40 29.16 16.72 -2.26
CA ARG A 40 29.28 17.42 -0.97
C ARG A 40 27.94 18.06 -0.60
N LYS A 41 26.91 17.25 -0.36
CA LYS A 41 25.63 17.68 0.18
C LYS A 41 25.58 17.32 1.68
N PRO A 42 24.84 18.08 2.50
CA PRO A 42 24.55 17.64 3.86
C PRO A 42 23.88 16.26 3.80
N ALA A 43 24.22 15.39 4.75
CA ALA A 43 23.61 14.08 4.87
C ALA A 43 22.08 14.25 5.01
N LYS A 44 21.32 13.57 4.15
CA LYS A 44 19.86 13.58 4.23
C LYS A 44 19.40 12.79 5.45
N THR A 45 18.32 13.23 6.07
CA THR A 45 17.64 12.46 7.11
C THR A 45 16.86 11.29 6.51
N LEU A 46 16.54 10.29 7.32
CA LEU A 46 15.74 9.15 6.87
C LEU A 46 14.36 9.58 6.34
N LEU A 47 13.75 10.59 6.98
CA LEU A 47 12.49 11.18 6.52
C LEU A 47 12.62 11.86 5.15
N GLN A 48 13.76 12.46 4.83
CA GLN A 48 14.01 13.03 3.50
C GLN A 48 14.10 11.93 2.43
N TYR A 49 14.79 10.82 2.70
CA TYR A 49 14.78 9.68 1.78
C TYR A 49 13.39 9.05 1.65
N TYR A 50 12.62 8.97 2.74
CA TYR A 50 11.24 8.50 2.69
C TYR A 50 10.35 9.37 1.80
N ASN A 51 10.47 10.70 1.92
CA ASN A 51 9.76 11.63 1.05
C ASN A 51 10.16 11.46 -0.42
N GLU A 52 11.45 11.26 -0.72
CA GLU A 52 11.89 10.94 -2.08
C GLU A 52 11.33 9.61 -2.57
N TYR A 53 11.28 8.58 -1.73
CA TYR A 53 10.72 7.26 -2.05
C TYR A 53 9.24 7.35 -2.45
N ILE A 54 8.42 8.04 -1.66
CA ILE A 54 6.97 8.14 -1.91
C ILE A 54 6.62 9.11 -3.07
N VAL A 55 7.47 10.10 -3.35
CA VAL A 55 7.24 11.10 -4.42
C VAL A 55 7.84 10.65 -5.76
N ASN A 56 9.09 10.17 -5.75
CA ASN A 56 9.84 9.86 -6.98
C ASN A 56 9.54 8.47 -7.54
N SER A 57 8.93 7.58 -6.77
CA SER A 57 8.70 6.15 -7.06
C SER A 57 9.74 5.20 -6.47
N SER A 58 9.25 4.03 -6.12
CA SER A 58 9.94 2.80 -5.72
C SER A 58 10.40 1.93 -6.90
N PHE A 59 10.06 2.28 -8.14
CA PHE A 59 10.53 1.50 -9.30
C PHE A 59 12.04 1.66 -9.51
N PRO A 60 12.80 0.56 -9.73
CA PRO A 60 14.26 0.61 -9.77
C PRO A 60 14.85 1.63 -10.76
N TYR A 61 14.25 1.78 -11.94
CA TYR A 61 14.77 2.68 -12.98
C TYR A 61 14.74 4.16 -12.57
N THR A 62 13.82 4.59 -11.68
CA THR A 62 13.74 6.01 -11.27
C THR A 62 14.96 6.46 -10.48
N LEU A 63 15.71 5.52 -9.88
CA LEU A 63 16.98 5.81 -9.22
C LEU A 63 18.03 6.34 -10.19
N GLN A 64 18.01 5.93 -11.45
CA GLN A 64 18.93 6.39 -12.50
C GLN A 64 18.58 7.77 -13.05
N LEU A 65 17.35 8.25 -12.79
CA LEU A 65 16.87 9.55 -13.26
C LEU A 65 17.30 10.71 -12.34
N ASN A 66 18.10 10.43 -11.30
CA ASN A 66 18.76 11.44 -10.44
C ASN A 66 17.84 12.52 -9.85
N GLY A 67 16.56 12.19 -9.64
CA GLY A 67 15.57 13.13 -9.10
C GLY A 67 15.02 14.13 -10.12
N ASP A 68 15.27 13.92 -11.41
CA ASP A 68 14.59 14.66 -12.48
C ASP A 68 13.10 14.28 -12.51
N LEU A 69 12.30 15.11 -11.86
CA LEU A 69 10.87 14.89 -11.69
C LEU A 69 10.13 14.80 -13.02
N GLN A 70 10.57 15.51 -14.07
CA GLN A 70 9.90 15.45 -15.37
C GLN A 70 10.13 14.07 -16.01
N ASN A 71 11.38 13.64 -16.08
CA ASN A 71 11.73 12.33 -16.65
C ASN A 71 11.10 11.18 -15.85
N ILE A 72 11.05 11.30 -14.51
CA ILE A 72 10.36 10.34 -13.64
C ILE A 72 8.87 10.28 -13.99
N GLN A 73 8.19 11.42 -14.09
CA GLN A 73 6.76 11.46 -14.41
C GLN A 73 6.48 10.87 -15.80
N GLU A 74 7.30 11.17 -16.81
CA GLU A 74 7.17 10.62 -18.15
C GLU A 74 7.34 9.10 -18.16
N TYR A 75 8.37 8.59 -17.47
CA TYR A 75 8.60 7.15 -17.30
C TYR A 75 7.40 6.44 -16.64
N LEU A 76 6.89 7.00 -15.53
CA LEU A 76 5.77 6.44 -14.79
C LEU A 76 4.46 6.47 -15.59
N ARG A 77 4.22 7.53 -16.39
CA ARG A 77 3.10 7.56 -17.36
C ARG A 77 3.24 6.45 -18.40
N GLY A 78 4.46 6.21 -18.88
CA GLY A 78 4.78 5.13 -19.80
C GLY A 78 4.45 3.75 -19.23
N ILE A 79 4.84 3.48 -17.98
CA ILE A 79 4.47 2.24 -17.26
C ILE A 79 2.95 2.14 -17.14
N TYR A 80 2.31 3.16 -16.59
CA TYR A 80 0.87 3.16 -16.36
C TYR A 80 0.09 2.87 -17.64
N ASN A 81 0.39 3.59 -18.73
CA ASN A 81 -0.29 3.40 -20.00
C ASN A 81 -0.06 2.01 -20.57
N SER A 82 1.16 1.48 -20.44
CA SER A 82 1.48 0.13 -20.90
C SER A 82 0.66 -0.91 -20.14
N VAL A 83 0.64 -0.84 -18.80
CA VAL A 83 -0.11 -1.78 -17.96
C VAL A 83 -1.61 -1.64 -18.18
N LEU A 84 -2.14 -0.41 -18.18
CA LEU A 84 -3.56 -0.15 -18.38
C LEU A 84 -4.04 -0.65 -19.75
N LEU A 85 -3.34 -0.31 -20.83
CA LEU A 85 -3.78 -0.65 -22.18
C LEU A 85 -3.53 -2.12 -22.53
N LYS A 86 -2.34 -2.64 -22.23
CA LYS A 86 -1.96 -4.02 -22.61
C LYS A 86 -2.51 -5.04 -21.62
N ASP A 87 -2.26 -4.84 -20.33
CA ASP A 87 -2.51 -5.89 -19.34
C ASP A 87 -3.97 -5.89 -18.85
N ILE A 88 -4.69 -4.78 -19.02
CA ILE A 88 -6.08 -4.65 -18.57
C ILE A 88 -7.03 -4.51 -19.77
N VAL A 89 -6.90 -3.46 -20.58
CA VAL A 89 -7.87 -3.17 -21.65
C VAL A 89 -7.91 -4.27 -22.71
N ALA A 90 -6.75 -4.65 -23.26
CA ALA A 90 -6.69 -5.68 -24.29
C ALA A 90 -7.12 -7.06 -23.74
N ARG A 91 -6.59 -7.45 -22.58
CA ARG A 91 -6.85 -8.76 -21.96
C ARG A 91 -8.32 -8.93 -21.56
N LEU A 92 -8.89 -7.92 -20.91
CA LEU A 92 -10.28 -7.97 -20.44
C LEU A 92 -11.28 -7.49 -21.50
N LYS A 93 -10.83 -7.11 -22.70
CA LYS A 93 -11.66 -6.56 -23.79
C LYS A 93 -12.55 -5.44 -23.29
N ILE A 94 -11.94 -4.43 -22.66
CA ILE A 94 -12.66 -3.27 -22.12
C ILE A 94 -12.95 -2.31 -23.27
N SER A 95 -14.23 -2.00 -23.47
CA SER A 95 -14.68 -1.07 -24.52
C SER A 95 -14.59 0.40 -24.09
N ASP A 96 -14.85 0.69 -22.81
CA ASP A 96 -14.88 2.06 -22.29
C ASP A 96 -13.67 2.32 -21.36
N VAL A 97 -12.58 2.73 -22.00
CA VAL A 97 -11.31 3.02 -21.30
C VAL A 97 -11.43 4.24 -20.38
N MET A 98 -12.21 5.25 -20.76
CA MET A 98 -12.42 6.44 -19.91
C MET A 98 -13.12 6.08 -18.60
N ARG A 99 -14.10 5.18 -18.63
CA ARG A 99 -14.76 4.68 -17.42
C ARG A 99 -13.78 3.89 -16.55
N LEU A 100 -12.92 3.06 -17.14
CA LEU A 100 -11.86 2.36 -16.40
C LEU A 100 -10.92 3.37 -15.70
N GLU A 101 -10.41 4.36 -16.43
CA GLU A 101 -9.54 5.40 -15.86
C GLU A 101 -10.20 6.17 -14.70
N SER A 102 -11.52 6.34 -14.75
CA SER A 102 -12.29 6.96 -13.66
C SER A 102 -12.28 6.13 -12.39
N VAL A 103 -12.45 4.81 -12.54
CA VAL A 103 -12.36 3.87 -11.42
C VAL A 103 -10.94 3.80 -10.88
N VAL A 104 -9.92 3.81 -11.73
CA VAL A 104 -8.51 3.87 -11.31
C VAL A 104 -8.25 5.12 -10.49
N LYS A 105 -8.64 6.30 -10.98
CA LYS A 105 -8.47 7.57 -10.27
C LYS A 105 -9.18 7.55 -8.91
N TYR A 106 -10.39 6.99 -8.84
CA TYR A 106 -11.09 6.84 -7.58
C TYR A 106 -10.31 5.96 -6.58
N ILE A 107 -9.82 4.79 -7.02
CA ILE A 107 -9.06 3.87 -6.15
C ILE A 107 -7.78 4.53 -5.67
N PHE A 108 -7.06 5.21 -6.55
CA PHE A 108 -5.81 5.91 -6.22
C PHE A 108 -6.07 7.04 -5.21
N ASP A 109 -7.19 7.74 -5.34
CA ASP A 109 -7.57 8.83 -4.44
C ASP A 109 -8.00 8.31 -3.06
N ASN A 110 -8.56 7.10 -3.03
CA ASN A 110 -9.13 6.44 -1.85
C ASN A 110 -8.28 5.26 -1.35
N ILE A 111 -6.96 5.32 -1.53
CA ILE A 111 -6.07 4.30 -0.93
C ILE A 111 -6.27 4.26 0.59
N GLY A 112 -6.21 3.07 1.18
CA GLY A 112 -6.43 2.88 2.63
C GLY A 112 -7.88 3.08 3.11
N ASN A 113 -8.79 3.59 2.27
CA ASN A 113 -10.20 3.72 2.65
C ASN A 113 -10.97 2.42 2.41
N VAL A 114 -11.76 2.02 3.42
CA VAL A 114 -12.70 0.90 3.27
C VAL A 114 -13.75 1.23 2.21
N SER A 115 -13.82 0.37 1.20
CA SER A 115 -14.69 0.54 0.03
C SER A 115 -15.39 -0.77 -0.33
N SER A 116 -16.68 -0.67 -0.67
CA SER A 116 -17.43 -1.75 -1.31
C SER A 116 -17.58 -1.46 -2.81
N ILE A 117 -17.78 -2.50 -3.61
CA ILE A 117 -18.08 -2.36 -5.05
C ILE A 117 -19.26 -1.40 -5.29
N SER A 118 -20.31 -1.50 -4.47
CA SER A 118 -21.47 -0.61 -4.54
C SER A 118 -21.14 0.85 -4.20
N LYS A 119 -20.26 1.11 -3.22
CA LYS A 119 -19.82 2.47 -2.89
C LYS A 119 -19.09 3.11 -4.07
N ILE A 120 -18.21 2.36 -4.72
CA ILE A 120 -17.49 2.80 -5.93
C ILE A 120 -18.50 3.14 -7.04
N GLY A 121 -19.49 2.27 -7.28
CA GLY A 121 -20.51 2.49 -8.32
C GLY A 121 -21.41 3.70 -8.06
N ASN A 122 -21.76 3.92 -6.80
CA ASN A 122 -22.49 5.11 -6.38
C ASN A 122 -21.66 6.38 -6.62
N THR A 123 -20.38 6.39 -6.27
CA THR A 123 -19.49 7.53 -6.56
C THR A 123 -19.32 7.76 -8.06
N MET A 124 -19.15 6.70 -8.85
CA MET A 124 -19.07 6.81 -10.31
C MET A 124 -20.35 7.42 -10.89
N THR A 125 -21.51 7.03 -10.36
CA THR A 125 -22.81 7.59 -10.77
C THR A 125 -22.92 9.07 -10.38
N SER A 126 -22.49 9.48 -9.19
CA SER A 126 -22.55 10.88 -8.75
C SER A 126 -21.67 11.82 -9.57
N VAL A 127 -20.57 11.33 -10.15
CA VAL A 127 -19.71 12.11 -11.05
C VAL A 127 -20.11 12.01 -12.53
N GLY A 128 -21.33 11.55 -12.82
CA GLY A 128 -21.86 11.47 -14.18
C GLY A 128 -21.35 10.29 -15.01
N ARG A 129 -20.72 9.29 -14.38
CA ARG A 129 -20.16 8.10 -15.04
C ARG A 129 -20.78 6.82 -14.50
N LYS A 130 -22.11 6.69 -14.62
CA LYS A 130 -22.84 5.50 -14.13
C LYS A 130 -22.14 4.21 -14.59
N THR A 131 -21.81 3.37 -13.61
CA THR A 131 -21.09 2.11 -13.82
C THR A 131 -21.73 1.06 -12.93
N ASP A 132 -22.05 -0.10 -13.50
CA ASP A 132 -22.63 -1.21 -12.76
C ASP A 132 -21.56 -1.99 -11.95
N ASN A 133 -22.01 -2.70 -10.92
CA ASN A 133 -21.11 -3.43 -10.02
C ASN A 133 -20.28 -4.51 -10.72
N LYS A 134 -20.81 -5.20 -11.75
CA LYS A 134 -20.05 -6.25 -12.46
C LYS A 134 -18.89 -5.63 -13.25
N THR A 135 -19.12 -4.47 -13.85
CA THR A 135 -18.08 -3.71 -14.55
C THR A 135 -16.99 -3.25 -13.57
N ILE A 136 -17.36 -2.76 -12.39
CA ILE A 136 -16.39 -2.33 -11.36
C ILE A 136 -15.55 -3.51 -10.86
N GLU A 137 -16.19 -4.63 -10.55
CA GLU A 137 -15.51 -5.85 -10.13
C GLU A 137 -14.54 -6.35 -11.22
N LYS A 138 -14.96 -6.31 -12.49
CA LYS A 138 -14.08 -6.61 -13.63
C LYS A 138 -12.88 -5.68 -13.70
N TYR A 139 -13.06 -4.38 -13.47
CA TYR A 139 -11.96 -3.40 -13.49
C TYR A 139 -10.99 -3.61 -12.33
N ILE A 140 -11.50 -3.78 -11.11
CA ILE A 140 -10.67 -4.04 -9.91
C ILE A 140 -9.87 -5.33 -10.08
N ARG A 141 -10.51 -6.42 -10.52
CA ARG A 141 -9.81 -7.67 -10.83
C ARG A 141 -8.67 -7.44 -11.83
N GLY A 142 -8.92 -6.65 -12.87
CA GLY A 142 -7.89 -6.28 -13.84
C GLY A 142 -6.70 -5.56 -13.21
N LEU A 143 -6.96 -4.60 -12.31
CA LEU A 143 -5.93 -3.82 -11.61
C LEU A 143 -5.12 -4.66 -10.61
N VAL A 144 -5.77 -5.59 -9.92
CA VAL A 144 -5.11 -6.52 -8.99
C VAL A 144 -4.25 -7.52 -9.76
N GLU A 145 -4.77 -8.12 -10.84
CA GLU A 145 -4.04 -9.09 -11.65
C GLU A 145 -2.89 -8.46 -12.46
N SER A 146 -2.95 -7.16 -12.72
CA SER A 146 -1.86 -6.39 -13.33
C SER A 146 -0.87 -5.84 -12.30
N LEU A 147 -1.07 -6.13 -11.00
CA LEU A 147 -0.24 -5.66 -9.90
C LEU A 147 -0.14 -4.12 -9.81
N LEU A 148 -1.15 -3.38 -10.31
CA LEU A 148 -1.21 -1.93 -10.11
C LEU A 148 -1.69 -1.58 -8.70
N ILE A 149 -2.59 -2.40 -8.18
CA ILE A 149 -3.12 -2.29 -6.83
C ILE A 149 -3.12 -3.66 -6.14
N TYR A 150 -3.20 -3.62 -4.82
CA TYR A 150 -3.37 -4.76 -3.96
C TYR A 150 -4.67 -4.60 -3.18
N GLU A 151 -5.52 -5.62 -3.26
CA GLU A 151 -6.74 -5.70 -2.47
C GLU A 151 -6.44 -6.35 -1.12
N VAL A 152 -6.90 -5.72 -0.05
CA VAL A 152 -6.74 -6.22 1.33
C VAL A 152 -8.11 -6.47 1.90
N THR A 153 -8.43 -7.75 2.08
CA THR A 153 -9.71 -8.19 2.62
C THR A 153 -9.74 -8.02 4.14
N ARG A 154 -10.96 -7.90 4.68
CA ARG A 154 -11.15 -7.76 6.12
C ARG A 154 -11.21 -9.11 6.81
N TYR A 155 -10.61 -9.17 7.98
CA TYR A 155 -10.56 -10.34 8.85
C TYR A 155 -11.28 -10.03 10.17
N ASN A 156 -12.37 -10.75 10.44
CA ASN A 156 -13.05 -10.67 11.73
C ASN A 156 -12.21 -11.40 12.78
N ILE A 157 -11.55 -10.66 13.66
CA ILE A 157 -10.63 -11.20 14.67
C ILE A 157 -11.38 -12.10 15.67
N LYS A 158 -12.62 -11.74 16.00
CA LYS A 158 -13.44 -12.46 16.98
C LYS A 158 -14.00 -13.77 16.41
N GLY A 159 -14.51 -13.72 15.18
CA GLY A 159 -15.08 -14.87 14.48
C GLY A 159 -14.06 -15.74 13.75
N LYS A 160 -12.83 -15.23 13.57
CA LYS A 160 -11.77 -15.82 12.74
C LYS A 160 -12.23 -16.13 11.31
N GLU A 161 -13.01 -15.22 10.73
CA GLU A 161 -13.64 -15.35 9.41
C GLU A 161 -13.34 -14.16 8.50
N PHE A 162 -13.39 -14.38 7.19
CA PHE A 162 -13.19 -13.32 6.19
C PHE A 162 -14.49 -12.59 5.88
N LEU A 163 -14.42 -11.26 5.80
CA LEU A 163 -15.54 -10.40 5.44
C LEU A 163 -15.38 -9.98 3.96
N SER A 164 -16.02 -10.72 3.06
CA SER A 164 -15.79 -10.65 1.61
C SER A 164 -16.33 -9.41 0.89
N THR A 165 -17.13 -8.57 1.56
CA THR A 165 -17.83 -7.45 0.89
C THR A 165 -17.11 -6.11 0.98
N LEU A 166 -16.08 -6.01 1.83
CA LEU A 166 -15.38 -4.76 2.13
C LEU A 166 -13.87 -5.00 2.07
N ALA A 167 -13.19 -4.15 1.33
CA ALA A 167 -11.74 -4.20 1.19
C ALA A 167 -11.14 -2.80 1.27
N LYS A 168 -9.86 -2.75 1.61
CA LYS A 168 -8.98 -1.61 1.33
C LYS A 168 -8.18 -1.91 0.07
N TYR A 169 -7.78 -0.88 -0.64
CA TYR A 169 -6.90 -0.99 -1.80
C TYR A 169 -5.65 -0.14 -1.57
N TYR A 170 -4.49 -0.70 -1.88
CA TYR A 170 -3.21 0.00 -1.85
C TYR A 170 -2.56 -0.05 -3.22
N VAL A 171 -1.85 0.99 -3.61
CA VAL A 171 -1.12 1.02 -4.88
C VAL A 171 0.22 0.32 -4.74
N ALA A 172 0.70 -0.27 -5.83
CA ALA A 172 2.03 -0.88 -5.86
C ALA A 172 3.16 0.14 -5.70
N ASP A 173 2.92 1.37 -6.18
CA ASP A 173 3.88 2.46 -6.14
C ASP A 173 3.18 3.81 -5.92
N LEU A 174 3.70 4.60 -4.99
CA LEU A 174 3.13 5.90 -4.64
C LEU A 174 3.49 6.99 -5.65
N GLY A 175 4.60 6.83 -6.39
CA GLY A 175 4.94 7.67 -7.53
C GLY A 175 3.90 7.58 -8.65
N LEU A 176 3.37 6.38 -8.95
CA LEU A 176 2.25 6.22 -9.90
C LEU A 176 1.02 6.99 -9.45
N ARG A 177 0.66 6.90 -8.15
CA ARG A 177 -0.46 7.69 -7.59
C ARG A 177 -0.22 9.18 -7.80
N GLN A 178 0.99 9.64 -7.49
CA GLN A 178 1.39 11.03 -7.61
C GLN A 178 1.25 11.56 -9.05
N VAL A 179 1.65 10.76 -10.04
CA VAL A 179 1.55 11.13 -11.45
C VAL A 179 0.09 11.26 -11.92
N MET A 180 -0.81 10.43 -11.37
CA MET A 180 -2.22 10.39 -11.79
C MET A 180 -3.09 11.46 -11.13
N LEU A 181 -2.82 11.79 -9.87
CA LEU A 181 -3.65 12.70 -9.08
C LEU A 181 -3.00 14.07 -8.82
N GLY A 182 -1.67 14.17 -8.94
CA GLY A 182 -0.90 15.33 -8.54
C GLY A 182 -0.83 15.52 -7.02
N ASN A 183 -0.37 16.69 -6.58
CA ASN A 183 -0.10 17.03 -5.17
C ASN A 183 -1.34 17.42 -4.32
N ARG A 184 -2.56 17.03 -4.71
CA ARG A 184 -3.79 17.48 -4.02
C ARG A 184 -4.22 16.47 -2.95
N ASN A 185 -4.55 16.98 -1.75
CA ASN A 185 -5.17 16.25 -0.64
C ASN A 185 -4.55 14.87 -0.34
N ILE A 186 -3.23 14.83 -0.16
CA ILE A 186 -2.53 13.60 0.23
C ILE A 186 -2.79 13.34 1.72
N ASP A 187 -3.60 12.34 2.02
CA ASP A 187 -3.66 11.78 3.37
C ASP A 187 -2.35 11.04 3.66
N ARG A 188 -1.44 11.69 4.38
CA ARG A 188 -0.12 11.12 4.71
C ARG A 188 -0.23 9.88 5.59
N GLY A 189 -1.30 9.71 6.35
CA GLY A 189 -1.57 8.50 7.13
C GLY A 189 -1.78 7.31 6.21
N HIS A 190 -2.68 7.43 5.22
CA HIS A 190 -2.91 6.37 4.23
C HIS A 190 -1.70 6.08 3.33
N ILE A 191 -0.86 7.09 3.06
CA ILE A 191 0.41 6.89 2.37
C ILE A 191 1.34 5.99 3.18
N LEU A 192 1.52 6.30 4.48
CA LEU A 192 2.33 5.48 5.37
C LEU A 192 1.77 4.06 5.49
N GLU A 193 0.46 3.95 5.68
CA GLU A 193 -0.27 2.68 5.72
C GLU A 193 -0.02 1.84 4.45
N ASN A 194 -0.04 2.44 3.27
CA ASN A 194 0.31 1.76 2.01
C ASN A 194 1.75 1.24 2.01
N VAL A 195 2.72 2.02 2.49
CA VAL A 195 4.13 1.59 2.55
C VAL A 195 4.30 0.43 3.51
N ILE A 196 3.72 0.53 4.71
CA ILE A 196 3.74 -0.54 5.72
C ILE A 196 3.05 -1.79 5.19
N TYR A 197 1.90 -1.66 4.52
CA TYR A 197 1.22 -2.80 3.91
C TYR A 197 2.12 -3.56 2.93
N LEU A 198 2.77 -2.85 2.00
CA LEU A 198 3.64 -3.48 1.00
C LEU A 198 4.83 -4.19 1.68
N GLU A 199 5.36 -3.63 2.76
CA GLU A 199 6.45 -4.26 3.51
C GLU A 199 5.96 -5.49 4.31
N LEU A 200 4.80 -5.42 4.96
CA LEU A 200 4.19 -6.58 5.61
C LEU A 200 3.91 -7.70 4.60
N LEU A 201 3.39 -7.35 3.42
CA LEU A 201 3.16 -8.29 2.33
C LEU A 201 4.47 -8.95 1.89
N ARG A 202 5.56 -8.18 1.79
CA ARG A 202 6.90 -8.67 1.44
C ARG A 202 7.45 -9.65 2.48
N ARG A 203 7.34 -9.32 3.77
CA ARG A 203 7.94 -10.11 4.86
C ARG A 203 7.10 -11.30 5.30
N LYS A 204 5.77 -11.18 5.22
CA LYS A 204 4.83 -12.10 5.90
C LYS A 204 3.77 -12.70 4.98
N GLY A 205 3.48 -12.10 3.83
CA GLY A 205 2.53 -12.62 2.84
C GLY A 205 1.05 -12.43 3.20
N ASN A 206 0.57 -12.97 4.31
CA ASN A 206 -0.86 -13.00 4.64
C ASN A 206 -1.26 -11.80 5.51
N VAL A 207 -1.62 -10.69 4.87
CA VAL A 207 -1.96 -9.43 5.54
C VAL A 207 -3.44 -9.09 5.28
N TYR A 208 -4.16 -8.73 6.34
CA TYR A 208 -5.59 -8.41 6.31
C TYR A 208 -5.89 -7.15 7.10
N VAL A 209 -7.03 -6.51 6.85
CA VAL A 209 -7.54 -5.44 7.73
C VAL A 209 -8.31 -6.08 8.88
N GLY A 210 -7.90 -5.81 10.12
CA GLY A 210 -8.53 -6.39 11.30
C GLY A 210 -9.85 -5.72 11.64
N GLN A 211 -10.88 -6.52 11.90
CA GLN A 211 -12.12 -6.03 12.49
C GLN A 211 -12.33 -6.67 13.87
N LEU A 212 -12.47 -5.83 14.88
CA LEU A 212 -12.82 -6.23 16.24
C LEU A 212 -14.00 -5.41 16.76
N ASP A 213 -15.15 -6.07 16.89
CA ASP A 213 -16.44 -5.44 17.20
C ASP A 213 -16.76 -4.29 16.23
N LYS A 214 -16.61 -3.02 16.65
CA LYS A 214 -16.80 -1.81 15.83
C LYS A 214 -15.50 -1.09 15.47
N ARG A 215 -14.35 -1.58 15.94
CA ARG A 215 -13.03 -0.97 15.73
C ARG A 215 -12.27 -1.72 14.65
N GLU A 216 -11.53 -0.95 13.89
CA GLU A 216 -10.60 -1.45 12.89
C GLU A 216 -9.20 -1.49 13.51
N ILE A 217 -8.44 -2.52 13.15
CA ILE A 217 -6.99 -2.57 13.31
C ILE A 217 -6.44 -2.54 11.90
N ASP A 218 -5.49 -1.64 11.64
CA ASP A 218 -5.05 -1.38 10.27
C ASP A 218 -4.58 -2.66 9.58
N PHE A 219 -3.71 -3.45 10.25
CA PHE A 219 -3.32 -4.76 9.74
C PHE A 219 -3.29 -5.86 10.79
N VAL A 220 -3.67 -7.06 10.34
CA VAL A 220 -3.50 -8.34 11.01
C VAL A 220 -2.73 -9.23 10.05
N VAL A 221 -1.58 -9.69 10.49
CA VAL A 221 -0.81 -10.72 9.79
C VAL A 221 -1.21 -12.07 10.36
N VAL A 222 -1.56 -13.02 9.51
CA VAL A 222 -1.96 -14.38 9.93
C VAL A 222 -1.09 -15.41 9.23
N ASN A 223 -0.11 -15.93 9.96
CA ASN A 223 0.71 -17.07 9.55
C ASN A 223 0.34 -18.31 10.35
N ALA A 224 0.77 -19.50 9.90
CA ALA A 224 0.28 -20.80 10.38
C ALA A 224 0.02 -20.90 11.90
N ASN A 225 0.93 -20.38 12.73
CA ASN A 225 0.78 -20.33 14.19
C ASN A 225 1.00 -18.94 14.81
N GLU A 226 1.25 -17.91 14.00
CA GLU A 226 1.64 -16.57 14.45
C GLU A 226 0.64 -15.55 13.93
N ILE A 227 0.04 -14.81 14.85
CA ILE A 227 -0.74 -13.61 14.52
C ILE A 227 0.07 -12.41 14.98
N GLU A 228 0.06 -11.33 14.22
CA GLU A 228 0.67 -10.07 14.61
C GLU A 228 -0.30 -8.93 14.25
N TYR A 229 -0.43 -7.96 15.15
CA TYR A 229 -1.34 -6.82 14.98
C TYR A 229 -0.56 -5.53 14.81
N TYR A 230 -0.96 -4.71 13.85
CA TYR A 230 -0.30 -3.46 13.52
C TYR A 230 -1.33 -2.33 13.43
N GLN A 231 -1.03 -1.23 14.13
CA GLN A 231 -1.72 0.05 14.01
C GLN A 231 -0.71 1.09 13.51
N ILE A 232 -1.14 1.95 12.58
CA ILE A 232 -0.29 2.89 11.88
C ILE A 232 -0.83 4.29 12.12
N ALA A 233 0.04 5.18 12.60
CA ALA A 233 -0.30 6.57 12.78
C ALA A 233 0.82 7.45 12.24
N LEU A 234 0.48 8.59 11.64
CA LEU A 234 1.51 9.54 11.23
C LEU A 234 2.30 10.04 12.45
N THR A 235 1.58 10.37 13.53
CA THR A 235 2.11 10.86 14.80
C THR A 235 1.14 10.52 15.94
N VAL A 236 1.67 10.27 17.13
CA VAL A 236 0.91 10.02 18.37
C VAL A 236 1.33 10.96 19.51
N LEU A 237 1.95 12.09 19.19
CA LEU A 237 2.38 13.08 20.18
C LEU A 237 1.21 13.67 20.97
N GLU A 238 0.03 13.73 20.36
CA GLU A 238 -1.20 14.12 21.05
C GLU A 238 -1.74 12.94 21.86
N GLU A 239 -1.96 13.17 23.17
CA GLU A 239 -2.43 12.14 24.11
C GLU A 239 -3.74 11.47 23.66
N ASN A 240 -4.66 12.23 23.06
CA ASN A 240 -5.93 11.69 22.55
C ASN A 240 -5.70 10.74 21.36
N THR A 241 -4.76 11.07 20.48
CA THR A 241 -4.39 10.22 19.35
C THR A 241 -3.74 8.94 19.86
N LEU A 242 -2.74 9.05 20.75
CA LEU A 242 -2.11 7.88 21.38
C LEU A 242 -3.14 6.97 22.06
N LYS A 243 -4.03 7.55 22.89
CA LYS A 243 -5.10 6.79 23.55
C LYS A 243 -5.96 6.05 22.54
N ARG A 244 -6.38 6.69 21.46
CA ARG A 244 -7.21 6.09 20.40
C ARG A 244 -6.50 4.92 19.72
N GLU A 245 -5.23 5.09 19.35
CA GLU A 245 -4.45 4.04 18.67
C GLU A 245 -4.19 2.84 19.58
N LEU A 246 -3.83 3.07 20.85
CA LEU A 246 -3.67 1.98 21.83
C LEU A 246 -4.99 1.26 22.11
N GLU A 247 -6.09 2.02 22.14
CA GLU A 247 -7.43 1.51 22.38
C GLU A 247 -7.94 0.57 21.28
N ALA A 248 -7.38 0.61 20.07
CA ALA A 248 -7.69 -0.35 19.01
C ALA A 248 -7.35 -1.79 19.44
N PHE A 249 -6.33 -1.96 20.27
CA PHE A 249 -5.85 -3.27 20.74
C PHE A 249 -6.54 -3.80 22.01
N LYS A 250 -7.22 -2.93 22.77
CA LYS A 250 -7.67 -3.22 24.15
C LYS A 250 -8.53 -4.48 24.30
N ASN A 251 -9.31 -4.81 23.27
CA ASN A 251 -10.22 -5.96 23.30
C ASN A 251 -9.60 -7.26 22.77
N ILE A 252 -8.34 -7.23 22.32
CA ILE A 252 -7.61 -8.41 21.88
C ILE A 252 -7.09 -9.15 23.11
N LYS A 253 -7.67 -10.31 23.39
CA LYS A 253 -7.37 -11.08 24.61
C LYS A 253 -6.20 -12.05 24.50
N ASP A 254 -5.61 -12.18 23.32
CA ASP A 254 -4.44 -13.02 23.11
C ASP A 254 -3.14 -12.31 23.49
N ASN A 255 -2.05 -13.08 23.55
CA ASN A 255 -0.71 -12.59 23.84
C ASN A 255 0.14 -12.41 22.57
N TYR A 256 -0.48 -12.36 21.40
CA TYR A 256 0.25 -12.17 20.15
C TYR A 256 0.84 -10.75 20.07
N PRO A 257 1.96 -10.56 19.34
CA PRO A 257 2.62 -9.26 19.20
C PRO A 257 1.69 -8.16 18.66
N LYS A 258 1.81 -6.98 19.26
CA LYS A 258 1.04 -5.78 18.92
C LYS A 258 2.01 -4.62 18.71
N TYR A 259 1.89 -3.94 17.58
CA TYR A 259 2.81 -2.88 17.16
C TYR A 259 2.02 -1.62 16.80
N LEU A 260 2.49 -0.48 17.30
CA LEU A 260 2.08 0.84 16.85
C LEU A 260 3.25 1.50 16.13
N LEU A 261 3.14 1.69 14.82
CA LEU A 261 4.19 2.25 13.99
C LEU A 261 3.88 3.73 13.71
N THR A 262 4.83 4.63 14.01
CA THR A 262 4.66 6.08 13.79
C THR A 262 5.89 6.74 13.15
N LEU A 263 5.76 7.94 12.58
CA LEU A 263 6.91 8.72 12.11
C LEU A 263 7.54 9.59 13.21
N ASP A 264 7.13 9.41 14.47
CA ASP A 264 7.69 10.19 15.57
C ASP A 264 9.10 9.73 15.90
N ASP A 265 9.99 10.69 16.14
CA ASP A 265 11.37 10.45 16.62
C ASP A 265 11.47 10.46 18.15
N VAL A 266 10.36 10.70 18.84
CA VAL A 266 10.27 10.74 20.30
C VAL A 266 9.36 9.64 20.83
N MET A 267 9.61 9.17 22.05
CA MET A 267 8.88 8.07 22.68
C MET A 267 9.00 6.70 21.94
N ILE A 268 9.97 6.54 21.05
CA ILE A 268 10.22 5.25 20.37
C ILE A 268 10.68 4.19 21.40
N ASN A 269 10.36 2.92 21.14
CA ASN A 269 10.68 1.76 21.99
C ASN A 269 9.97 1.78 23.35
N THR A 270 8.90 2.57 23.48
CA THR A 270 7.99 2.44 24.62
C THR A 270 7.10 1.21 24.47
N ASN A 271 6.71 0.67 25.62
CA ASN A 271 5.79 -0.45 25.73
C ASN A 271 4.59 -0.04 26.58
N TYR A 272 3.39 -0.15 26.02
CA TYR A 272 2.12 0.10 26.70
C TYR A 272 1.34 -1.20 26.78
N ASP A 273 1.32 -1.85 27.95
CA ASP A 273 0.57 -3.08 28.19
C ASP A 273 0.82 -4.20 27.14
N GLY A 274 2.07 -4.33 26.68
CA GLY A 274 2.47 -5.31 25.67
C GLY A 274 2.44 -4.78 24.22
N ILE A 275 1.98 -3.56 23.98
CA ILE A 275 1.99 -2.88 22.68
C ILE A 275 3.33 -2.16 22.50
N LYS A 276 4.10 -2.53 21.48
CA LYS A 276 5.40 -1.91 21.15
C LYS A 276 5.20 -0.71 20.23
N VAL A 277 5.66 0.47 20.64
CA VAL A 277 5.64 1.67 19.81
C VAL A 277 7.00 1.83 19.13
N LEU A 278 7.02 1.83 17.80
CA LEU A 278 8.24 1.84 17.00
C LEU A 278 8.20 2.96 15.95
N ASN A 279 9.36 3.49 15.61
CA ASN A 279 9.49 4.36 14.45
C ASN A 279 9.29 3.53 13.17
N ALA A 280 8.39 3.97 12.31
CA ALA A 280 8.00 3.25 11.11
C ALA A 280 9.17 3.15 10.12
N LEU A 281 10.00 4.19 10.00
CA LEU A 281 11.13 4.20 9.07
C LEU A 281 12.24 3.28 9.54
N GLU A 282 12.54 3.25 10.84
CA GLU A 282 13.49 2.29 11.41
C GLU A 282 12.99 0.85 11.24
N TRP A 283 11.70 0.59 11.49
CA TRP A 283 11.09 -0.72 11.27
C TRP A 283 11.18 -1.16 9.79
N LEU A 284 10.96 -0.23 8.84
CA LEU A 284 11.12 -0.47 7.41
C LEU A 284 12.57 -0.81 7.01
N LEU A 285 13.58 -0.32 7.74
CA LEU A 285 14.98 -0.69 7.52
C LEU A 285 15.40 -2.00 8.20
N GLY A 286 14.61 -2.49 9.16
CA GLY A 286 14.82 -3.74 9.88
C GLY A 286 14.75 -4.99 9.01
N GLU A 287 14.82 -6.16 9.65
CA GLU A 287 14.57 -7.48 9.04
C GLU A 287 13.14 -7.96 9.33
#